data_AF-A0A2V4BXP0-F1
#
_entry.id   AF-A0A2V4BXP0-F1
#
_cell.length_a   1.000
_cell.length_b   1.000
_cell.length_c   1.000
_cell.angle_alpha   90.00
_cell.angle_beta   90.00
_cell.angle_gamma   90.00
#
_symmetry.space_group_name_H-M   'P 1'
#
loop_
_entity.id
_entity.type
_entity.pdbx_description
1 polymer ?
#
loop_
_entity_poly.entity_id
_entity_poly.type
_entity_poly.pdbx_seq_one_letter_code
_entity_poly.pdbx_strand_id
1 'polypeptide(L)'
;MIELKLYKSNWKGIRIIALCLPFVIIGIWMISEKQKETFDYLMGWFITSFFGLGIPLGIFVLFDKRPQIKINENGIWDRTTKQNEIKWEQITESYLIDIYNQKFISIAVDETYIFKKSVFSKINKLNKYLGAQELNINLSQIKIDENKLTDFINKIRIAEKSERQSLIKNFSSSQSLNSNSDFKKYFIYLFILIGLALLSLSNFYAFWVIMVAMGIGGLIARWYRGTTNNSKLRKYSERIAYLGFANMVIILLIFKAYDYTSNKIGSEMTREIETYRNDFGTYPKEIKTISDKLNLNPIQKYIANRINYRITKNNYVLELEFLNHNHKEFDTELNEWN
;
A
#
# COMPACT_ATOMS: atom_id res chain seq x y z
N MET A 1 -16.48 20.33 -30.69
CA MET A 1 -15.67 19.15 -31.04
C MET A 1 -15.90 18.08 -29.98
N ILE A 2 -16.32 16.87 -30.37
CA ILE A 2 -16.51 15.77 -29.44
C ILE A 2 -15.13 15.18 -29.11
N GLU A 3 -14.80 15.09 -27.83
CA GLU A 3 -13.50 14.62 -27.36
C GLU A 3 -13.70 13.56 -26.27
N LEU A 4 -13.17 12.36 -26.49
CA LEU A 4 -13.08 11.32 -25.48
C LEU A 4 -11.79 11.54 -24.67
N LYS A 5 -11.96 11.75 -23.37
CA LYS A 5 -10.86 11.94 -22.41
C LYS A 5 -10.74 10.72 -21.53
N LEU A 6 -9.60 10.06 -21.60
CA LEU A 6 -9.27 8.96 -20.70
C LEU A 6 -8.34 9.46 -19.60
N TYR A 7 -8.78 9.30 -18.36
CA TYR A 7 -8.06 9.75 -17.19
C TYR A 7 -7.29 8.60 -16.56
N LYS A 8 -6.16 8.95 -15.93
CA LYS A 8 -5.43 8.01 -15.09
C LYS A 8 -6.25 7.63 -13.85
N SER A 9 -6.01 6.43 -13.34
CA SER A 9 -6.60 5.95 -12.10
C SER A 9 -5.94 6.64 -10.90
N ASN A 10 -6.78 7.25 -10.06
CA ASN A 10 -6.38 7.89 -8.81
C ASN A 10 -5.84 6.87 -7.79
N TRP A 11 -6.09 5.58 -8.00
CA TRP A 11 -5.76 4.51 -7.07
C TRP A 11 -4.26 4.36 -6.83
N LYS A 12 -3.42 4.77 -7.79
CA LYS A 12 -1.97 4.79 -7.62
C LYS A 12 -1.54 5.76 -6.50
N GLY A 13 -2.17 6.93 -6.43
CA GLY A 13 -1.92 7.91 -5.35
C GLY A 13 -2.31 7.35 -3.99
N ILE A 14 -3.51 6.74 -3.90
CA ILE A 14 -4.00 6.09 -2.68
C ILE A 14 -3.04 4.99 -2.22
N ARG A 15 -2.57 4.12 -3.13
CA ARG A 15 -1.61 3.06 -2.79
C ARG A 15 -0.29 3.60 -2.24
N ILE A 16 0.22 4.69 -2.80
CA ILE A 16 1.46 5.32 -2.31
C ILE A 16 1.24 5.85 -0.89
N ILE A 17 0.15 6.60 -0.65
CA ILE A 17 -0.18 7.13 0.68
C ILE A 17 -0.35 5.98 1.69
N ALA A 18 -1.14 4.97 1.35
CA ALA A 18 -1.40 3.82 2.21
C ALA A 18 -0.13 3.03 2.55
N LEU A 19 0.83 2.94 1.61
CA LEU A 19 2.12 2.29 1.86
C LEU A 19 2.99 3.13 2.81
N CYS A 20 3.03 4.45 2.63
CA CYS A 20 3.90 5.35 3.40
C CYS A 20 3.40 5.62 4.82
N LEU A 21 2.08 5.71 5.00
CA LEU A 21 1.46 6.18 6.24
C LEU A 21 1.83 5.34 7.49
N PRO A 22 1.85 3.98 7.45
CA PRO A 22 2.32 3.18 8.58
C PRO A 22 3.76 3.49 9.00
N PHE A 23 4.67 3.67 8.03
CA PHE A 23 6.08 3.99 8.33
C PHE A 23 6.23 5.37 8.93
N VAL A 24 5.47 6.35 8.45
CA VAL A 24 5.46 7.70 9.02
C VAL A 24 4.98 7.67 10.47
N ILE A 25 3.91 6.93 10.77
CA ILE A 25 3.42 6.77 12.16
C ILE A 25 4.48 6.10 13.04
N ILE A 26 5.09 5.01 12.57
CA ILE A 26 6.15 4.29 13.28
C ILE A 26 7.34 5.23 13.57
N GLY A 27 7.74 6.03 12.58
CA GLY A 27 8.85 6.97 12.69
C GLY A 27 8.57 8.12 13.68
N ILE A 28 7.39 8.75 13.61
CA ILE A 28 6.98 9.81 14.55
C ILE A 28 6.96 9.28 15.99
N TRP A 29 6.46 8.06 16.18
CA TRP A 29 6.47 7.41 17.49
C TRP A 29 7.90 7.18 18.00
N MET A 30 8.81 6.69 17.15
CA MET A 30 10.22 6.49 17.53
C MET A 30 10.90 7.79 17.96
N ILE A 31 10.56 8.91 17.30
CA ILE A 31 11.06 10.24 17.66
C ILE A 31 10.50 10.71 19.01
N SER A 32 9.26 10.33 19.34
CA SER A 32 8.54 10.83 20.51
C SER A 32 8.87 10.09 21.80
N GLU A 33 9.19 8.80 21.73
CA GLU A 33 9.36 7.94 22.92
C GLU A 33 10.82 7.67 23.29
N LYS A 34 11.75 7.75 22.33
CA LYS A 34 13.16 7.41 22.56
C LYS A 34 13.99 8.64 22.90
N GLN A 35 14.94 8.47 23.82
CA GLN A 35 15.89 9.52 24.19
C GLN A 35 16.63 10.03 22.95
N LYS A 36 16.86 11.35 22.92
CA LYS A 36 17.66 12.02 21.89
C LYS A 36 19.04 11.35 21.83
N GLU A 37 19.55 11.15 20.61
CA GLU A 37 20.84 10.50 20.29
C GLU A 37 20.87 8.97 20.29
N THR A 38 19.77 8.29 20.59
CA THR A 38 19.67 6.84 20.35
C THR A 38 19.59 6.54 18.84
N PHE A 39 20.10 5.37 18.44
CA PHE A 39 19.98 4.89 17.05
C PHE A 39 18.52 4.88 16.57
N ASP A 40 17.60 4.48 17.46
CA ASP A 40 16.16 4.49 17.18
C ASP A 40 15.61 5.89 16.92
N TYR A 41 16.05 6.89 17.68
CA TYR A 41 15.65 8.28 17.46
C TYR A 41 16.08 8.80 16.07
N LEU A 42 17.33 8.53 15.68
CA LEU A 42 17.85 8.89 14.35
C LEU A 42 17.13 8.13 13.23
N MET A 43 16.87 6.85 13.44
CA MET A 43 16.12 6.02 12.50
C MET A 43 14.67 6.51 12.36
N GLY A 44 14.05 6.97 13.43
CA GLY A 44 12.72 7.58 13.42
C GLY A 44 12.65 8.79 12.48
N TRP A 45 13.64 9.69 12.55
CA TRP A 45 13.75 10.85 11.64
C TRP A 45 13.97 10.44 10.19
N PHE A 46 14.83 9.44 9.96
CA PHE A 46 15.09 8.92 8.61
C PHE A 46 13.81 8.33 7.99
N ILE A 47 13.14 7.44 8.71
CA ILE A 47 11.89 6.80 8.27
C ILE A 47 10.80 7.86 8.03
N THR A 48 10.59 8.76 8.99
CA THR A 48 9.58 9.82 8.88
C THR A 48 9.85 10.71 7.68
N SER A 49 11.10 11.12 7.45
CA SER A 49 11.45 12.00 6.34
C SER A 49 11.31 11.28 4.99
N PHE A 50 11.88 10.07 4.87
CA PHE A 50 11.89 9.32 3.62
C PHE A 50 10.48 8.91 3.18
N PHE A 51 9.71 8.28 4.08
CA PHE A 51 8.33 7.89 3.78
C PHE A 51 7.37 9.08 3.79
N GLY A 52 7.69 10.14 4.56
CA GLY A 52 6.93 11.39 4.59
C GLY A 52 6.87 12.06 3.23
N LEU A 53 7.97 12.07 2.44
CA LEU A 53 7.98 12.57 1.07
C LEU A 53 7.02 11.82 0.12
N GLY A 54 6.73 10.56 0.42
CA GLY A 54 5.75 9.76 -0.31
C GLY A 54 4.32 10.28 -0.17
N ILE A 55 3.97 10.95 0.94
CA ILE A 55 2.62 11.47 1.18
C ILE A 55 2.32 12.66 0.23
N PRO A 56 3.11 13.76 0.16
CA PRO A 56 2.91 14.82 -0.83
C PRO A 56 2.93 14.31 -2.27
N LEU A 57 3.80 13.35 -2.60
CA LEU A 57 3.84 12.73 -3.93
C LEU A 57 2.54 11.97 -4.23
N GLY A 58 2.06 11.18 -3.27
CA GLY A 58 0.79 10.46 -3.38
C GLY A 58 -0.40 11.40 -3.55
N ILE A 59 -0.44 12.49 -2.77
CA ILE A 59 -1.43 13.58 -2.88
C ILE A 59 -1.38 14.23 -4.27
N PHE A 60 -0.20 14.58 -4.76
CA PHE A 60 -0.02 15.16 -6.09
C PHE A 60 -0.54 14.22 -7.18
N VAL A 61 -0.24 12.92 -7.07
CA VAL A 61 -0.73 11.91 -8.02
C VAL A 61 -2.25 11.77 -7.92
N LEU A 62 -2.81 11.83 -6.73
CA LEU A 62 -4.25 11.71 -6.44
C LEU A 62 -5.06 12.88 -7.03
N PHE A 63 -4.53 14.10 -6.95
CA PHE A 63 -5.20 15.32 -7.41
C PHE A 63 -4.89 15.71 -8.85
N ASP A 64 -3.91 15.08 -9.51
CA ASP A 64 -3.64 15.31 -10.93
C ASP A 64 -4.78 14.73 -11.80
N LYS A 65 -5.78 15.55 -12.07
CA LYS A 65 -6.95 15.23 -12.92
C LYS A 65 -6.71 15.45 -14.40
N ARG A 66 -5.46 15.59 -14.84
CA ARG A 66 -5.16 15.82 -16.26
C ARG A 66 -5.45 14.55 -17.08
N PRO A 67 -6.10 14.66 -18.25
CA PRO A 67 -6.34 13.52 -19.11
C PRO A 67 -5.00 12.92 -19.57
N GLN A 68 -4.93 11.60 -19.62
CA GLN A 68 -3.76 10.88 -20.12
C GLN A 68 -3.86 10.73 -21.63
N ILE A 69 -5.01 10.25 -22.14
CA ILE A 69 -5.28 10.13 -23.57
C ILE A 69 -6.45 11.04 -23.93
N LYS A 70 -6.32 11.73 -25.05
CA LYS A 70 -7.38 12.49 -25.71
C LYS A 70 -7.59 11.92 -27.10
N ILE A 71 -8.84 11.61 -27.43
CA ILE A 71 -9.22 11.09 -28.73
C ILE A 71 -10.31 12.01 -29.30
N ASN A 72 -10.07 12.56 -30.49
CA ASN A 72 -10.99 13.46 -31.17
C ASN A 72 -11.14 13.06 -32.66
N GLU A 73 -11.83 13.88 -33.45
CA GLU A 73 -12.05 13.65 -34.89
C GLU A 73 -10.79 13.78 -35.77
N ASN A 74 -9.76 14.46 -35.30
CA ASN A 74 -8.49 14.69 -36.01
C ASN A 74 -7.46 13.60 -35.69
N GLY A 75 -7.42 13.12 -34.44
CA GLY A 75 -6.43 12.12 -34.04
C GLY A 75 -6.49 11.68 -32.59
N ILE A 76 -5.37 11.09 -32.16
CA ILE A 76 -5.11 10.62 -30.80
C ILE A 76 -3.89 11.34 -30.23
N TRP A 77 -4.01 11.82 -29.00
CA TRP A 77 -2.92 12.40 -28.24
C TRP A 77 -2.76 11.66 -26.92
N ASP A 78 -1.52 11.30 -26.58
CA ASP A 78 -1.16 10.70 -25.30
C ASP A 78 -0.09 11.54 -24.58
N ARG A 79 -0.32 11.78 -23.29
CA ARG A 79 0.58 12.56 -22.45
C ARG A 79 1.92 11.83 -22.21
N THR A 80 1.94 10.50 -22.24
CA THR A 80 3.13 9.71 -21.85
C THR A 80 4.14 9.55 -22.98
N THR A 81 3.70 9.53 -24.24
CA THR A 81 4.57 9.49 -25.42
C THR A 81 5.40 10.77 -25.59
N LYS A 82 4.95 11.90 -25.02
CA LYS A 82 5.54 13.25 -25.21
C LYS A 82 5.61 13.68 -26.68
N GLN A 83 4.78 13.08 -27.52
CA GLN A 83 4.67 13.40 -28.93
C GLN A 83 3.51 14.38 -29.18
N ASN A 84 3.46 14.92 -30.40
CA ASN A 84 2.30 15.67 -30.85
C ASN A 84 1.13 14.72 -31.14
N GLU A 85 -0.06 15.29 -31.28
CA GLU A 85 -1.25 14.55 -31.72
C GLU A 85 -0.96 13.76 -33.01
N ILE A 86 -1.27 12.47 -33.00
CA ILE A 86 -1.11 11.58 -34.13
C ILE A 86 -2.42 11.60 -34.90
N LYS A 87 -2.40 12.13 -36.12
CA LYS A 87 -3.61 12.23 -36.93
C LYS A 87 -4.05 10.85 -37.39
N TRP A 88 -5.36 10.64 -37.53
CA TRP A 88 -5.91 9.35 -37.96
C TRP A 88 -5.36 8.88 -39.31
N GLU A 89 -5.16 9.82 -40.23
CA GLU A 89 -4.65 9.54 -41.58
C GLU A 89 -3.22 8.99 -41.56
N GLN A 90 -2.46 9.26 -40.49
CA GLN A 90 -1.07 8.84 -40.35
C GLN A 90 -0.95 7.46 -39.70
N ILE A 91 -2.05 6.89 -39.19
CA ILE A 91 -2.06 5.62 -38.44
C ILE A 91 -2.32 4.45 -39.40
N THR A 92 -1.29 3.64 -39.62
CA THR A 92 -1.35 2.48 -40.53
C THR A 92 -1.95 1.24 -39.89
N GLU A 93 -1.82 1.08 -38.57
CA GLU A 93 -2.51 0.07 -37.77
C GLU A 93 -2.27 0.30 -36.27
N SER A 94 -3.07 -0.36 -35.43
CA SER A 94 -2.81 -0.44 -33.99
C SER A 94 -3.02 -1.86 -33.48
N TYR A 95 -2.17 -2.29 -32.56
CA TYR A 95 -2.27 -3.62 -31.96
C TYR A 95 -1.83 -3.59 -30.49
N LEU A 96 -2.33 -4.57 -29.74
CA LEU A 96 -2.04 -4.67 -28.31
C LEU A 96 -0.74 -5.45 -28.11
N ILE A 97 0.14 -4.92 -27.26
CA ILE A 97 1.35 -5.60 -26.80
C ILE A 97 1.38 -5.64 -25.28
N ASP A 98 1.95 -6.71 -24.73
CA ASP A 98 2.21 -6.85 -23.31
C ASP A 98 3.72 -6.87 -23.06
N ILE A 99 4.22 -5.86 -22.35
CA ILE A 99 5.62 -5.75 -21.96
C ILE A 99 5.67 -5.73 -20.43
N TYR A 100 6.28 -6.76 -19.83
CA TYR A 100 6.38 -6.91 -18.37
C TYR A 100 5.02 -6.84 -17.62
N ASN A 101 3.96 -7.46 -18.16
CA ASN A 101 2.61 -7.44 -17.60
C ASN A 101 2.01 -6.02 -17.54
N GLN A 102 2.53 -5.12 -18.38
CA GLN A 102 1.93 -3.82 -18.68
C GLN A 102 1.45 -3.86 -20.12
N LYS A 103 0.17 -3.55 -20.31
CA LYS A 103 -0.43 -3.50 -21.64
C LYS A 103 -0.19 -2.14 -22.28
N PHE A 104 0.18 -2.18 -23.55
CA PHE A 104 0.33 -1.01 -24.40
C PHE A 104 -0.46 -1.21 -25.70
N ILE A 105 -0.94 -0.11 -26.26
CA ILE A 105 -1.36 -0.07 -27.67
C ILE A 105 -0.17 0.44 -28.46
N SER A 106 0.39 -0.41 -29.29
CA SER A 106 1.39 -0.02 -30.26
C SER A 106 0.67 0.60 -31.46
N ILE A 107 1.10 1.80 -31.86
CA ILE A 107 0.56 2.50 -33.02
C ILE A 107 1.63 2.50 -34.09
N ALA A 108 1.34 1.85 -35.20
CA ALA A 108 2.14 1.95 -36.40
C ALA A 108 1.71 3.22 -37.16
N VAL A 109 2.70 4.00 -37.58
CA VAL A 109 2.49 5.25 -38.33
C VAL A 109 3.24 5.20 -39.65
N ASP A 110 2.74 5.93 -40.63
CA ASP A 110 3.41 6.10 -41.92
C ASP A 110 4.61 7.05 -41.83
N GLU A 111 5.33 7.18 -42.94
CA GLU A 111 6.53 8.01 -43.06
C GLU A 111 6.25 9.52 -42.93
N THR A 112 4.99 9.95 -43.02
CA THR A 112 4.62 11.37 -42.89
C THR A 112 4.65 11.84 -41.44
N TYR A 113 4.69 10.92 -40.48
CA TYR A 113 4.73 11.26 -39.06
C TYR A 113 6.15 11.62 -38.60
N ILE A 114 6.35 12.90 -38.27
CA ILE A 114 7.64 13.38 -37.75
C ILE A 114 7.68 13.20 -36.24
N PHE A 115 8.51 12.26 -35.78
CA PHE A 115 8.78 12.05 -34.37
C PHE A 115 9.49 13.26 -33.75
N LYS A 116 8.96 13.74 -32.61
CA LYS A 116 9.69 14.68 -31.76
C LYS A 116 10.86 13.93 -31.14
N LYS A 117 12.08 14.40 -31.46
CA LYS A 117 13.40 13.84 -31.09
C LYS A 117 13.35 13.07 -29.77
N SER A 118 13.62 11.76 -29.81
CA SER A 118 13.57 10.90 -28.63
C SER A 118 14.80 11.13 -27.76
N VAL A 119 14.60 11.34 -26.46
CA VAL A 119 15.70 11.42 -25.47
C VAL A 119 16.40 10.05 -25.31
N PHE A 120 15.93 8.99 -26.00
CA PHE A 120 16.37 7.62 -25.81
C PHE A 120 16.44 6.80 -27.12
N SER A 121 17.23 7.25 -28.10
CA SER A 121 17.49 6.48 -29.33
C SER A 121 18.00 5.05 -29.08
N LYS A 122 18.67 4.81 -27.95
CA LYS A 122 19.13 3.47 -27.52
C LYS A 122 18.01 2.54 -27.07
N ILE A 123 16.89 3.07 -26.55
CA ILE A 123 15.74 2.26 -26.09
C ILE A 123 14.87 1.83 -27.29
N ASN A 124 14.84 2.61 -28.37
CA ASN A 124 14.09 2.26 -29.58
C ASN A 124 14.56 0.93 -30.20
N LYS A 125 15.86 0.60 -30.11
CA LYS A 125 16.37 -0.70 -30.55
C LYS A 125 15.82 -1.86 -29.70
N LEU A 126 15.74 -1.70 -28.38
CA LEU A 126 15.17 -2.69 -27.45
C LEU A 126 13.66 -2.87 -27.64
N ASN A 127 12.93 -1.80 -27.94
CA ASN A 127 11.49 -1.84 -28.21
C ASN A 127 11.17 -2.66 -29.48
N LYS A 128 11.97 -2.49 -30.55
CA LYS A 128 11.79 -3.27 -31.80
C LYS A 128 11.97 -4.78 -31.58
N TYR A 129 12.89 -5.20 -30.71
CA TYR A 129 13.07 -6.62 -30.36
C TYR A 129 11.88 -7.23 -29.62
N LEU A 130 11.05 -6.41 -28.97
CA LEU A 130 9.85 -6.83 -28.23
C LEU A 130 8.56 -6.68 -29.05
N GLY A 131 8.67 -6.41 -30.36
CA GLY A 131 7.53 -6.16 -31.24
C GLY A 131 6.83 -4.81 -31.01
N ALA A 132 7.45 -3.91 -30.24
CA ALA A 132 6.91 -2.59 -29.92
C ALA A 132 7.36 -1.55 -30.94
N GLN A 133 6.41 -0.77 -31.47
CA GLN A 133 6.68 0.37 -32.35
C GLN A 133 7.28 1.54 -31.58
N GLU A 134 7.63 2.61 -32.29
CA GLU A 134 8.16 3.83 -31.69
C GLU A 134 7.08 4.62 -30.91
N LEU A 135 5.79 4.38 -31.19
CA LEU A 135 4.65 4.92 -30.46
C LEU A 135 3.92 3.82 -29.69
N ASN A 136 4.08 3.82 -28.37
CA ASN A 136 3.37 2.90 -27.48
C ASN A 136 2.58 3.69 -26.45
N ILE A 137 1.25 3.56 -26.50
CA ILE A 137 0.35 4.17 -25.54
C ILE A 137 0.21 3.23 -24.34
N ASN A 138 0.63 3.68 -23.16
CA ASN A 138 0.55 2.89 -21.93
C ASN A 138 -0.88 2.88 -21.35
N LEU A 139 -1.48 1.69 -21.26
CA LEU A 139 -2.83 1.52 -20.72
C LEU A 139 -2.88 1.14 -19.23
N SER A 140 -1.74 0.84 -18.60
CA SER A 140 -1.68 0.33 -17.21
C SER A 140 -2.32 1.24 -16.17
N GLN A 141 -2.47 2.53 -16.49
CA GLN A 141 -3.02 3.54 -15.59
C GLN A 141 -4.44 3.96 -15.96
N ILE A 142 -5.04 3.42 -17.02
CA ILE A 142 -6.34 3.87 -17.53
C ILE A 142 -7.37 2.77 -17.30
N LYS A 143 -8.57 3.12 -16.82
CA LYS A 143 -9.67 2.16 -16.62
C LYS A 143 -10.46 1.99 -17.91
N ILE A 144 -9.94 1.15 -18.81
CA ILE A 144 -10.59 0.82 -20.07
C ILE A 144 -10.29 -0.62 -20.48
N ASP A 145 -11.24 -1.24 -21.17
CA ASP A 145 -11.02 -2.53 -21.83
C ASP A 145 -10.04 -2.32 -22.99
N GLU A 146 -8.88 -2.96 -22.89
CA GLU A 146 -7.76 -2.68 -23.79
C GLU A 146 -8.04 -3.19 -25.21
N ASN A 147 -8.72 -4.34 -25.33
CA ASN A 147 -9.08 -4.89 -26.64
C ASN A 147 -10.12 -4.00 -27.33
N LYS A 148 -11.16 -3.58 -26.59
CA LYS A 148 -12.18 -2.68 -27.14
C LYS A 148 -11.60 -1.34 -27.57
N LEU A 149 -10.62 -0.81 -26.84
CA LEU A 149 -9.95 0.44 -27.22
C LEU A 149 -9.11 0.24 -28.50
N THR A 150 -8.35 -0.85 -28.62
CA THR A 150 -7.60 -1.17 -29.84
C THR A 150 -8.52 -1.34 -31.05
N ASP A 151 -9.61 -2.10 -30.90
CA ASP A 151 -10.61 -2.28 -31.96
C ASP A 151 -11.24 -0.96 -32.38
N PHE A 152 -11.55 -0.10 -31.40
CA PHE A 152 -12.07 1.23 -31.65
C PHE A 152 -11.08 2.12 -32.43
N ILE A 153 -9.79 2.11 -32.06
CA ILE A 153 -8.73 2.84 -32.77
C ILE A 153 -8.60 2.34 -34.22
N ASN A 154 -8.62 1.01 -34.42
CA ASN A 154 -8.58 0.43 -35.76
C ASN A 154 -9.82 0.75 -36.59
N LYS A 155 -10.98 0.90 -35.96
CA LYS A 155 -12.23 1.28 -36.66
C LYS A 155 -12.24 2.76 -37.04
N ILE A 156 -11.88 3.65 -36.12
CA ILE A 156 -11.97 5.10 -36.33
C ILE A 156 -10.94 5.62 -37.34
N ARG A 157 -9.77 4.97 -37.45
CA ARG A 157 -8.72 5.37 -38.41
C ARG A 157 -9.18 5.26 -39.87
N ILE A 158 -10.00 4.25 -40.18
CA ILE A 158 -10.52 3.99 -41.54
C ILE A 158 -11.79 4.80 -41.81
N ALA A 159 -12.49 5.24 -40.75
CA ALA A 159 -13.73 5.98 -40.88
C ALA A 159 -13.52 7.40 -41.43
N GLU A 160 -14.49 7.86 -42.21
CA GLU A 160 -14.54 9.23 -42.72
C GLU A 160 -14.71 10.25 -41.58
N LYS A 161 -14.19 11.46 -41.76
CA LYS A 161 -14.19 12.52 -40.74
C LYS A 161 -15.59 12.83 -40.20
N SER A 162 -16.62 12.76 -41.05
CA SER A 162 -18.03 12.95 -40.71
C SER A 162 -18.55 11.90 -39.72
N GLU A 163 -18.11 10.64 -39.84
CA GLU A 163 -18.56 9.52 -39.02
C GLU A 163 -17.82 9.41 -37.69
N ARG A 164 -16.57 9.88 -37.62
CA ARG A 164 -15.72 9.78 -36.41
C ARG A 164 -16.39 10.31 -35.15
N GLN A 165 -17.10 11.43 -35.23
CA GLN A 165 -17.81 12.03 -34.09
C GLN A 165 -18.86 11.08 -33.50
N SER A 166 -19.61 10.39 -34.35
CA SER A 166 -20.61 9.41 -33.94
C SER A 166 -19.98 8.18 -33.25
N LEU A 167 -18.86 7.70 -33.79
CA LEU A 167 -18.10 6.57 -33.24
C LEU A 167 -17.56 6.90 -31.85
N ILE A 168 -16.98 8.10 -31.68
CA ILE A 168 -16.46 8.58 -30.38
C ILE A 168 -17.59 8.66 -29.35
N LYS A 169 -18.74 9.21 -29.73
CA LYS A 169 -19.90 9.35 -28.84
C LYS A 169 -20.42 7.98 -28.39
N ASN A 170 -20.62 7.06 -29.33
CA ASN A 170 -21.13 5.71 -29.04
C ASN A 170 -20.18 4.92 -28.14
N PHE A 171 -18.87 5.00 -28.40
CA PHE A 171 -17.86 4.34 -27.59
C PHE A 171 -17.84 4.89 -26.16
N SER A 172 -17.84 6.22 -26.00
CA SER A 172 -17.88 6.90 -24.69
C SER A 172 -19.09 6.47 -23.84
N SER A 173 -20.28 6.40 -24.45
CA SER A 173 -21.51 5.95 -23.77
C SER A 173 -21.44 4.49 -23.31
N SER A 174 -20.81 3.61 -24.09
CA SER A 174 -20.68 2.19 -23.72
C SER A 174 -19.72 1.94 -22.55
N GLN A 175 -18.76 2.83 -22.34
CA GLN A 175 -17.71 2.67 -21.33
C GLN A 175 -18.20 2.98 -19.91
N SER A 176 -19.11 3.94 -19.74
CA SER A 176 -19.59 4.38 -18.42
C SER A 176 -20.31 3.28 -17.61
N LEU A 177 -20.91 2.30 -18.30
CA LEU A 177 -21.71 1.23 -17.70
C LEU A 177 -20.88 0.13 -16.97
N ASN A 178 -19.58 0.00 -17.25
CA ASN A 178 -18.79 -1.16 -16.81
C ASN A 178 -17.91 -0.96 -15.55
N SER A 179 -18.06 0.14 -14.81
CA SER A 179 -17.05 0.56 -13.82
C SER A 179 -17.14 -0.05 -12.40
N ASN A 180 -18.19 -0.81 -12.05
CA ASN A 180 -18.52 -1.16 -10.65
C ASN A 180 -17.95 -2.48 -10.07
N SER A 181 -17.07 -3.21 -10.78
CA SER A 181 -16.68 -4.58 -10.38
C SER A 181 -15.48 -4.73 -9.42
N ASP A 182 -14.72 -3.66 -9.13
CA ASP A 182 -13.43 -3.77 -8.45
C ASP A 182 -13.49 -3.77 -6.91
N PHE A 183 -14.54 -3.21 -6.30
CA PHE A 183 -14.63 -3.06 -4.83
C PHE A 183 -14.69 -4.39 -4.07
N LYS A 184 -15.33 -5.43 -4.63
CA LYS A 184 -15.45 -6.74 -3.98
C LYS A 184 -14.10 -7.40 -3.69
N LYS A 185 -13.10 -7.18 -4.56
CA LYS A 185 -11.75 -7.76 -4.39
C LYS A 185 -11.04 -7.18 -3.17
N TYR A 186 -11.23 -5.89 -2.87
CA TYR A 186 -10.57 -5.25 -1.73
C TYR A 186 -11.09 -5.75 -0.38
N PHE A 187 -12.40 -5.96 -0.26
CA PHE A 187 -12.97 -6.56 0.95
C PHE A 187 -12.41 -7.96 1.22
N ILE A 188 -12.27 -8.79 0.18
CA ILE A 188 -11.68 -10.13 0.32
C ILE A 188 -10.25 -10.04 0.87
N TYR A 189 -9.41 -9.16 0.31
CA TYR A 189 -8.04 -9.00 0.80
C TYR A 189 -8.00 -8.46 2.23
N LEU A 190 -8.92 -7.57 2.62
CA LEU A 190 -9.01 -7.08 3.98
C LEU A 190 -9.33 -8.22 4.97
N PHE A 191 -10.31 -9.08 4.65
CA PHE A 191 -10.62 -10.23 5.49
C PHE A 191 -9.47 -11.24 5.59
N ILE A 192 -8.76 -11.49 4.48
CA ILE A 192 -7.56 -12.34 4.49
C ILE A 192 -6.51 -11.74 5.43
N LEU A 193 -6.28 -10.43 5.36
CA LEU A 193 -5.31 -9.73 6.19
C LEU A 193 -5.65 -9.81 7.68
N ILE A 194 -6.92 -9.62 8.04
CA ILE A 194 -7.41 -9.78 9.42
C ILE A 194 -7.22 -11.22 9.89
N GLY A 195 -7.56 -12.21 9.06
CA GLY A 195 -7.37 -13.62 9.39
C GLY A 195 -5.90 -13.98 9.61
N LEU A 196 -4.99 -13.48 8.75
CA LEU A 196 -3.54 -13.66 8.92
C LEU A 196 -3.02 -13.01 10.20
N ALA A 197 -3.52 -11.83 10.56
CA ALA A 197 -3.11 -11.14 11.78
C ALA A 197 -3.56 -11.93 13.02
N LEU A 198 -4.81 -12.41 13.05
CA LEU A 198 -5.31 -13.25 14.14
C LEU A 198 -4.53 -14.56 14.27
N LEU A 199 -4.23 -15.24 13.15
CA LEU A 199 -3.40 -16.45 13.15
C LEU A 199 -1.99 -16.17 13.70
N SER A 200 -1.37 -15.06 13.28
CA SER A 200 -0.03 -14.67 13.73
C SER A 200 0.02 -14.38 15.23
N LEU A 201 -1.03 -13.77 15.79
CA LEU A 201 -1.14 -13.50 17.23
C LEU A 201 -1.48 -14.76 18.04
N SER A 202 -2.10 -15.77 17.43
CA SER A 202 -2.51 -16.98 18.14
C SER A 202 -1.36 -17.94 18.43
N ASN A 203 -0.34 -17.97 17.57
CA ASN A 203 0.75 -18.94 17.67
C ASN A 203 2.02 -18.42 16.98
N PHE A 204 3.13 -18.39 17.73
CA PHE A 204 4.44 -17.99 17.21
C PHE A 204 4.89 -18.82 15.99
N TYR A 205 4.58 -20.12 15.96
CA TYR A 205 4.84 -20.97 14.80
C TYR A 205 4.04 -20.54 13.57
N ALA A 206 2.78 -20.12 13.74
CA ALA A 206 1.94 -19.64 12.64
C ALA A 206 2.51 -18.34 12.05
N PHE A 207 3.00 -17.42 12.89
CA PHE A 207 3.71 -16.23 12.44
C PHE A 207 4.93 -16.60 11.58
N TRP A 208 5.80 -17.50 12.05
CA TRP A 208 6.98 -17.93 11.28
C TRP A 208 6.63 -18.59 9.96
N VAL A 209 5.60 -19.43 9.92
CA VAL A 209 5.12 -20.05 8.68
C VAL A 209 4.70 -18.98 7.67
N ILE A 210 3.99 -17.94 8.10
CA ILE A 210 3.59 -16.81 7.24
C ILE A 210 4.83 -16.05 6.74
N MET A 211 5.82 -15.80 7.60
CA MET A 211 7.06 -15.10 7.24
C MET A 211 7.91 -15.90 6.24
N VAL A 212 8.03 -17.21 6.41
CA VAL A 212 8.72 -18.10 5.47
C VAL A 212 7.98 -18.13 4.13
N ALA A 213 6.65 -18.28 4.14
CA ALA A 213 5.84 -18.26 2.93
C ALA A 213 5.98 -16.92 2.17
N MET A 214 6.00 -15.80 2.89
CA MET A 214 6.28 -14.47 2.34
C MET A 214 7.67 -14.42 1.67
N GLY A 215 8.71 -14.93 2.34
CA GLY A 215 10.07 -14.96 1.81
C GLY A 215 10.18 -15.79 0.53
N ILE A 216 9.61 -17.00 0.53
CA ILE A 216 9.55 -17.88 -0.65
C ILE A 216 8.78 -17.20 -1.79
N GLY A 217 7.62 -16.61 -1.49
CA GLY A 217 6.83 -15.86 -2.47
C GLY A 217 7.61 -14.69 -3.09
N GLY A 218 8.37 -13.95 -2.28
CA GLY A 218 9.23 -12.87 -2.74
C GLY A 218 10.36 -13.34 -3.67
N LEU A 219 11.00 -14.46 -3.34
CA LEU A 219 12.04 -15.06 -4.17
C LEU A 219 11.50 -15.55 -5.51
N ILE A 220 10.36 -16.27 -5.50
CA ILE A 220 9.70 -16.75 -6.72
C ILE A 220 9.29 -15.54 -7.59
N ALA A 221 8.65 -14.53 -6.99
CA ALA A 221 8.25 -13.31 -7.71
C ALA A 221 9.46 -12.62 -8.37
N ARG A 222 10.60 -12.54 -7.66
CA ARG A 222 11.83 -11.94 -8.18
C ARG A 222 12.45 -12.76 -9.31
N TRP A 223 12.47 -14.08 -9.19
CA TRP A 223 13.01 -14.98 -10.22
C TRP A 223 12.28 -14.82 -11.56
N TYR A 224 10.96 -14.66 -11.52
CA TYR A 224 10.15 -14.47 -12.72
C TYR A 224 10.19 -13.03 -13.30
N ARG A 225 10.80 -12.06 -12.61
CA ARG A 225 10.82 -10.64 -13.02
C ARG A 225 11.56 -10.40 -14.36
N GLY A 226 12.51 -11.26 -14.71
CA GLY A 226 13.25 -11.21 -15.99
C GLY A 226 12.66 -12.06 -17.11
N THR A 227 11.53 -12.73 -16.88
CA THR A 227 10.91 -13.62 -17.88
C THR A 227 9.64 -12.97 -18.44
N THR A 228 9.35 -13.18 -19.71
CA THR A 228 8.06 -12.80 -20.35
C THR A 228 6.90 -13.68 -19.89
N ASN A 229 7.17 -14.68 -19.04
CA ASN A 229 6.21 -15.68 -18.65
C ASN A 229 5.24 -15.12 -17.60
N ASN A 230 4.01 -14.81 -18.02
CA ASN A 230 2.92 -14.33 -17.18
C ASN A 230 2.27 -15.49 -16.37
N SER A 231 3.11 -16.31 -15.72
CA SER A 231 2.66 -17.52 -15.05
C SER A 231 1.73 -17.17 -13.88
N LYS A 232 0.68 -17.97 -13.69
CA LYS A 232 -0.21 -17.84 -12.51
C LYS A 232 0.61 -17.89 -11.21
N LEU A 233 1.67 -18.70 -11.19
CA LEU A 233 2.59 -18.86 -10.07
C LEU A 233 3.23 -17.53 -9.65
N ARG A 234 3.74 -16.72 -10.59
CA ARG A 234 4.32 -15.40 -10.30
C ARG A 234 3.29 -14.49 -9.63
N LYS A 235 2.07 -14.40 -10.19
CA LYS A 235 1.01 -13.53 -9.65
C LYS A 235 0.62 -13.92 -8.23
N TYR A 236 0.51 -15.21 -7.93
CA TYR A 236 0.23 -15.68 -6.58
C TYR A 236 1.40 -15.41 -5.64
N SER A 237 2.63 -15.64 -6.08
CA SER A 237 3.84 -15.40 -5.28
C SER A 237 4.02 -13.92 -4.92
N GLU A 238 3.76 -13.01 -5.86
CA GLU A 238 3.74 -11.56 -5.60
C GLU A 238 2.68 -11.21 -4.55
N ARG A 239 1.46 -11.75 -4.66
CA ARG A 239 0.38 -11.51 -3.69
C ARG A 239 0.71 -12.05 -2.29
N ILE A 240 1.30 -13.25 -2.21
CA ILE A 240 1.75 -13.85 -0.94
C ILE A 240 2.80 -12.95 -0.28
N ALA A 241 3.77 -12.47 -1.05
CA ALA A 241 4.79 -11.56 -0.54
C ALA A 241 4.18 -10.25 -0.01
N TYR A 242 3.26 -9.63 -0.75
CA TYR A 242 2.59 -8.40 -0.31
C TYR A 242 1.70 -8.60 0.92
N LEU A 243 0.91 -9.66 0.97
CA LEU A 243 0.03 -9.95 2.11
C LEU A 243 0.84 -10.31 3.35
N GLY A 244 1.90 -11.11 3.21
CA GLY A 244 2.80 -11.43 4.31
C GLY A 244 3.50 -10.20 4.87
N PHE A 245 3.96 -9.30 3.99
CA PHE A 245 4.61 -8.05 4.42
C PHE A 245 3.62 -7.13 5.14
N ALA A 246 2.42 -6.96 4.59
CA ALA A 246 1.39 -6.16 5.22
C ALA A 246 0.99 -6.73 6.59
N ASN A 247 0.87 -8.07 6.70
CA ASN A 247 0.64 -8.75 7.95
C ASN A 247 1.76 -8.50 8.97
N MET A 248 3.03 -8.62 8.57
CA MET A 248 4.19 -8.30 9.42
C MET A 248 4.11 -6.86 9.96
N VAL A 249 3.84 -5.88 9.10
CA VAL A 249 3.71 -4.47 9.52
C VAL A 249 2.56 -4.28 10.51
N ILE A 250 1.41 -4.90 10.28
CA ILE A 250 0.27 -4.85 11.20
C ILE A 250 0.63 -5.45 12.55
N ILE A 251 1.27 -6.62 12.56
CA ILE A 251 1.66 -7.30 13.79
C ILE A 251 2.65 -6.46 14.60
N LEU A 252 3.65 -5.86 13.94
CA LEU A 252 4.58 -4.93 14.59
C LEU A 252 3.86 -3.72 15.18
N LEU A 253 2.87 -3.16 14.48
CA LEU A 253 2.05 -2.07 15.01
C LEU A 253 1.21 -2.50 16.22
N ILE A 254 0.66 -3.72 16.21
CA ILE A 254 -0.12 -4.27 17.32
C ILE A 254 0.77 -4.46 18.55
N PHE A 255 1.94 -5.10 18.42
CA PHE A 255 2.89 -5.27 19.51
C PHE A 255 3.27 -3.92 20.13
N LYS A 256 3.64 -2.97 19.27
CA LYS A 256 4.08 -1.64 19.71
C LYS A 256 2.97 -0.83 20.40
N ALA A 257 1.74 -0.91 19.89
CA ALA A 257 0.59 -0.30 20.54
C ALA A 257 0.25 -0.97 21.88
N TYR A 258 0.42 -2.29 21.96
CA TYR A 258 0.23 -3.05 23.20
C TYR A 258 1.29 -2.69 24.25
N ASP A 259 2.56 -2.62 23.86
CA ASP A 259 3.68 -2.23 24.73
C ASP A 259 3.46 -0.83 25.29
N TYR A 260 3.15 0.15 24.42
CA TYR A 260 2.86 1.52 24.85
C TYR A 260 1.67 1.58 25.84
N THR A 261 0.59 0.85 25.54
CA THR A 261 -0.61 0.85 26.39
C THR A 261 -0.36 0.16 27.72
N SER A 262 0.37 -0.96 27.72
CA SER A 262 0.70 -1.71 28.93
C SER A 262 1.70 -0.97 29.81
N ASN A 263 2.71 -0.30 29.25
CA ASN A 263 3.63 0.57 30.00
C ASN A 263 2.85 1.68 30.71
N LYS A 264 1.96 2.39 29.99
CA LYS A 264 1.12 3.43 30.57
C LYS A 264 0.26 2.92 31.73
N ILE A 265 -0.38 1.76 31.58
CA ILE A 265 -1.18 1.14 32.64
C ILE A 265 -0.29 0.77 33.83
N GLY A 266 0.89 0.17 33.59
CA GLY A 266 1.85 -0.16 34.64
C GLY A 266 2.25 1.06 35.46
N SER A 267 2.55 2.20 34.81
CA SER A 267 2.89 3.45 35.50
C SER A 267 1.69 3.99 36.31
N GLU A 268 0.49 3.99 35.73
CA GLU A 268 -0.72 4.45 36.40
C GLU A 268 -1.04 3.59 37.63
N MET A 269 -0.94 2.27 37.51
CA MET A 269 -1.15 1.34 38.63
C MET A 269 -0.10 1.49 39.72
N THR A 270 1.18 1.57 39.35
CA THR A 270 2.31 1.82 40.26
C THR A 270 2.07 3.08 41.09
N ARG A 271 1.66 4.18 40.43
CA ARG A 271 1.37 5.45 41.11
C ARG A 271 0.25 5.29 42.14
N GLU A 272 -0.85 4.64 41.80
CA GLU A 272 -1.98 4.44 42.73
C GLU A 272 -1.63 3.47 43.86
N ILE A 273 -0.81 2.45 43.62
CA ILE A 273 -0.30 1.54 44.67
C ILE A 273 0.54 2.31 45.69
N GLU A 274 1.44 3.18 45.23
CA GLU A 274 2.27 4.00 46.12
C GLU A 274 1.45 5.07 46.86
N THR A 275 0.46 5.68 46.21
CA THR A 275 -0.49 6.58 46.90
C THR A 275 -1.24 5.83 48.00
N TYR A 276 -1.76 4.64 47.71
CA TYR A 276 -2.42 3.81 48.73
C TYR A 276 -1.49 3.47 49.90
N ARG A 277 -0.24 3.10 49.60
CA ARG A 277 0.76 2.80 50.63
C ARG A 277 1.03 4.02 51.52
N ASN A 278 1.13 5.21 50.95
CA ASN A 278 1.35 6.44 51.71
C ASN A 278 0.16 6.78 52.62
N ASP A 279 -1.07 6.54 52.15
CA ASP A 279 -2.30 6.84 52.90
C ASP A 279 -2.58 5.83 54.02
N PHE A 280 -2.29 4.54 53.80
CA PHE A 280 -2.68 3.44 54.70
C PHE A 280 -1.50 2.70 55.35
N GLY A 281 -0.25 3.08 55.05
CA GLY A 281 0.97 2.48 55.58
C GLY A 281 1.27 1.05 55.10
N THR A 282 0.43 0.47 54.26
CA THR A 282 0.53 -0.92 53.76
C THR A 282 0.14 -1.01 52.29
N TYR A 283 0.64 -2.03 51.59
CA TYR A 283 0.25 -2.28 50.21
C TYR A 283 -1.18 -2.85 50.12
N PRO A 284 -1.94 -2.48 49.06
CA PRO A 284 -3.31 -2.95 48.87
C PRO A 284 -3.34 -4.46 48.63
N LYS A 285 -4.21 -5.19 49.35
CA LYS A 285 -4.29 -6.66 49.23
C LYS A 285 -4.77 -7.15 47.86
N GLU A 286 -5.58 -6.34 47.16
CA GLU A 286 -6.14 -6.70 45.86
C GLU A 286 -5.95 -5.55 44.85
N ILE A 287 -5.35 -5.87 43.70
CA ILE A 287 -5.11 -4.90 42.63
C ILE A 287 -6.40 -4.47 41.91
N LYS A 288 -7.46 -5.27 41.99
CA LYS A 288 -8.76 -4.98 41.37
C LYS A 288 -9.37 -3.68 41.92
N THR A 289 -9.23 -3.45 43.21
CA THR A 289 -9.63 -2.20 43.89
C THR A 289 -8.95 -0.96 43.34
N ILE A 290 -7.74 -1.10 42.79
CA ILE A 290 -6.96 -0.03 42.17
C ILE A 290 -7.38 0.12 40.71
N SER A 291 -7.48 -1.00 39.98
CA SER A 291 -7.90 -0.99 38.58
C SER A 291 -9.30 -0.39 38.39
N ASP A 292 -10.22 -0.58 39.35
CA ASP A 292 -11.57 -0.01 39.28
C ASP A 292 -11.61 1.51 39.56
N LYS A 293 -10.58 2.06 40.23
CA LYS A 293 -10.40 3.52 40.39
C LYS A 293 -9.84 4.18 39.13
N LEU A 294 -9.10 3.44 38.32
CA LEU A 294 -8.58 3.94 37.06
C LEU A 294 -9.70 4.00 36.01
N ASN A 295 -9.90 5.16 35.39
CA ASN A 295 -10.88 5.36 34.33
C ASN A 295 -10.39 4.77 32.98
N LEU A 296 -10.23 3.45 32.94
CA LEU A 296 -9.65 2.71 31.82
C LEU A 296 -10.68 2.44 30.71
N ASN A 297 -10.26 2.61 29.46
CA ASN A 297 -11.05 2.19 28.30
C ASN A 297 -11.11 0.64 28.19
N PRO A 298 -11.95 0.05 27.32
CA PRO A 298 -12.11 -1.41 27.25
C PRO A 298 -10.81 -2.19 26.95
N ILE A 299 -9.93 -1.65 26.10
CA ILE A 299 -8.65 -2.28 25.76
C ILE A 299 -7.70 -2.21 26.96
N GLN A 300 -7.64 -1.05 27.62
CA GLN A 300 -6.83 -0.86 28.81
C GLN A 300 -7.30 -1.76 29.96
N LYS A 301 -8.62 -1.88 30.14
CA LYS A 301 -9.21 -2.77 31.15
C LYS A 301 -8.88 -4.24 30.88
N TYR A 302 -8.88 -4.65 29.61
CA TYR A 302 -8.47 -5.99 29.22
C TYR A 302 -7.00 -6.28 29.59
N ILE A 303 -6.10 -5.32 29.37
CA ILE A 303 -4.68 -5.44 29.74
C ILE A 303 -4.53 -5.44 31.26
N ALA A 304 -5.16 -4.50 31.97
CA ALA A 304 -5.08 -4.37 33.42
C ALA A 304 -5.53 -5.65 34.15
N ASN A 305 -6.59 -6.30 33.65
CA ASN A 305 -7.09 -7.56 34.20
C ASN A 305 -6.12 -8.75 34.04
N ARG A 306 -5.12 -8.64 33.17
CA ARG A 306 -4.08 -9.67 32.96
C ARG A 306 -2.80 -9.40 33.77
N ILE A 307 -2.73 -8.27 34.47
CA ILE A 307 -1.58 -7.95 35.33
C ILE A 307 -1.72 -8.76 36.62
N ASN A 308 -0.75 -9.63 36.85
CA ASN A 308 -0.60 -10.37 38.08
C ASN A 308 0.10 -9.48 39.11
N TYR A 309 -0.50 -9.39 40.30
CA TYR A 309 0.00 -8.60 41.41
C TYR A 309 0.41 -9.50 42.56
N ARG A 310 1.62 -9.32 43.07
CA ARG A 310 2.14 -10.06 44.23
C ARG A 310 2.77 -9.10 45.23
N ILE A 311 2.48 -9.32 46.51
CA ILE A 311 3.10 -8.58 47.62
C ILE A 311 4.23 -9.43 48.19
N THR A 312 5.41 -8.84 48.29
CA THR A 312 6.59 -9.38 48.98
C THR A 312 6.76 -8.63 50.31
N LYS A 313 7.54 -9.17 51.27
CA LYS A 313 7.68 -8.60 52.63
C LYS A 313 7.89 -7.08 52.67
N ASN A 314 8.65 -6.53 51.72
CA ASN A 314 9.00 -5.11 51.67
C ASN A 314 8.65 -4.42 50.33
N ASN A 315 8.05 -5.11 49.37
CA ASN A 315 7.80 -4.57 48.03
C ASN A 315 6.60 -5.24 47.35
N TYR A 316 6.23 -4.79 46.15
CA TYR A 316 5.27 -5.47 45.28
C TYR A 316 5.88 -5.74 43.91
N VAL A 317 5.30 -6.69 43.19
CA VAL A 317 5.67 -7.04 41.82
C VAL A 317 4.41 -7.02 40.97
N LEU A 318 4.52 -6.38 39.80
CA LEU A 318 3.55 -6.46 38.72
C LEU A 318 4.15 -7.33 37.62
N GLU A 319 3.45 -8.38 37.23
CA GLU A 319 3.82 -9.29 36.15
C GLU A 319 2.75 -9.27 35.06
N LEU A 320 3.15 -9.23 33.79
CA LEU A 320 2.23 -9.30 32.66
C LEU A 320 2.75 -10.31 31.64
N GLU A 321 1.86 -11.20 31.17
CA GLU A 321 2.12 -12.01 29.98
C GLU A 321 1.83 -11.14 28.74
N PHE A 322 2.87 -10.93 27.93
CA PHE A 322 2.78 -10.13 26.70
C PHE A 322 2.20 -10.94 25.54
N LEU A 323 1.84 -10.24 24.45
CA LEU A 323 1.31 -10.86 23.23
C LEU A 323 2.25 -11.90 22.59
N ASN A 324 3.53 -11.90 22.94
CA ASN A 324 4.53 -12.87 22.49
C ASN A 324 4.70 -14.04 23.48
N HIS A 325 3.84 -14.15 24.50
CA HIS A 325 3.89 -15.13 25.59
C HIS A 325 5.11 -15.02 26.51
N ASN A 326 5.85 -13.91 26.45
CA ASN A 326 6.88 -13.64 27.43
C ASN A 326 6.22 -13.05 28.68
N HIS A 327 6.63 -13.53 29.84
CA HIS A 327 6.34 -12.88 31.10
C HIS A 327 7.34 -11.76 31.34
N LYS A 328 6.84 -10.59 31.71
CA LYS A 328 7.65 -9.44 32.03
C LYS A 328 7.27 -8.88 33.38
N GLU A 329 8.25 -8.37 34.10
CA GLU A 329 8.05 -7.65 35.36
C GLU A 329 8.07 -6.14 35.10
N PHE A 330 7.18 -5.40 35.76
CA PHE A 330 7.17 -3.95 35.61
C PHE A 330 8.29 -3.34 36.45
N ASP A 331 9.21 -2.65 35.78
CA ASP A 331 10.25 -1.86 36.40
C ASP A 331 9.68 -0.49 36.80
N THR A 332 9.53 -0.27 38.10
CA THR A 332 8.97 0.96 38.65
C THR A 332 9.89 2.18 38.49
N GLU A 333 11.20 1.96 38.34
CA GLU A 333 12.17 3.04 38.15
C GLU A 333 12.17 3.52 36.69
N LEU A 334 12.16 2.56 35.76
CA LEU A 334 12.18 2.83 34.32
C LEU A 334 10.80 3.06 33.71
N ASN A 335 9.72 2.75 34.44
CA ASN A 335 8.33 2.81 33.97
C ASN A 335 8.07 1.94 32.73
N GLU A 336 8.71 0.78 32.65
CA GLU A 336 8.60 -0.14 31.52
C GLU A 336 8.60 -1.61 31.95
N TRP A 337 8.04 -2.48 31.09
CA TRP A 337 8.04 -3.92 31.33
C TRP A 337 9.35 -4.57 30.83
N ASN A 338 10.10 -5.19 31.76
CA ASN A 338 11.37 -5.88 31.52
C ASN A 338 11.19 -7.38 31.32
#